data_AF-A0A4U1KXS2-F1
#
_entry.id   AF-A0A4U1KXS2-F1
#
_cell.length_a   1.000
_cell.length_b   1.000
_cell.length_c   1.000
_cell.angle_alpha   90.00
_cell.angle_beta   90.00
_cell.angle_gamma   90.00
#
_symmetry.space_group_name_H-M   'P 1'
#
loop_
_entity.id
_entity.type
_entity.pdbx_description
1 polymer ?
#
loop_
_entity_poly.entity_id
_entity_poly.type
_entity_poly.pdbx_seq_one_letter_code
_entity_poly.pdbx_strand_id
1 'polypeptide(L)' 'MLISVEIAEKIRSKRGKQNLTKSQTALALGIARTTLNKVETGNYNAPKRIYEAVMNWLVEDL' A
#
# COMPACT_ATOMS: atom_id res chain seq x y z
N MET A 1 5.66 9.31 7.89
CA MET A 1 6.65 8.27 7.49
C MET A 1 6.58 8.16 5.97
N LEU A 2 7.72 8.06 5.29
CA LEU A 2 7.77 8.16 3.83
C LEU A 2 7.50 6.81 3.17
N ILE A 3 6.43 6.73 2.39
CA ILE A 3 6.25 5.67 1.39
C ILE A 3 7.02 6.11 0.14
N SER A 4 8.19 5.53 -0.07
CA SER A 4 9.05 5.81 -1.23
C SER A 4 8.50 5.19 -2.51
N VAL A 5 9.09 5.52 -3.65
CA VAL A 5 8.71 4.95 -4.95
C VAL A 5 8.97 3.44 -4.97
N GLU A 6 10.07 2.97 -4.38
CA GLU A 6 10.43 1.56 -4.28
C GLU A 6 9.44 0.77 -3.42
N ILE A 7 8.96 1.36 -2.32
CA ILE A 7 7.90 0.77 -1.50
C ILE A 7 6.60 0.69 -2.31
N ALA A 8 6.25 1.77 -3.01
CA ALA A 8 5.06 1.82 -3.86
C ALA A 8 5.07 0.78 -4.98
N GLU A 9 6.24 0.51 -5.58
CA GLU A 9 6.44 -0.57 -6.55
C GLU A 9 6.15 -1.94 -5.95
N LYS A 10 6.70 -2.24 -4.76
CA LYS A 10 6.43 -3.51 -4.06
C LYS A 10 4.93 -3.70 -3.79
N ILE A 11 4.22 -2.64 -3.42
CA ILE A 11 2.76 -2.67 -3.20
C ILE A 11 2.04 -3.03 -4.50
N ARG A 12 2.38 -2.35 -5.61
CA ARG A 12 1.80 -2.64 -6.93
C ARG A 12 2.10 -4.08 -7.37
N SER A 13 3.31 -4.58 -7.13
CA SER A 13 3.69 -5.95 -7.44
C SER A 13 2.92 -6.99 -6.60
N LYS A 14 2.82 -6.82 -5.27
CA LYS A 14 2.04 -7.71 -4.41
C LYS A 14 0.56 -7.70 -4.81
N ARG A 15 -0.01 -6.52 -5.05
CA ARG A 15 -1.38 -6.38 -5.55
C ARG A 15 -1.61 -7.13 -6.86
N GLY A 16 -0.69 -6.98 -7.82
CA GLY A 16 -0.75 -7.66 -9.11
C GLY A 16 -0.66 -9.18 -8.97
N LYS A 17 0.27 -9.68 -8.14
CA LYS A 17 0.41 -11.12 -7.85
C LYS A 17 -0.85 -11.73 -7.24
N GLN A 18 -1.53 -10.99 -6.36
CA GLN A 18 -2.78 -11.42 -5.73
C GLN A 18 -4.02 -11.15 -6.59
N ASN A 19 -3.86 -10.59 -7.80
CA ASN A 19 -4.94 -10.19 -8.71
C ASN A 19 -6.00 -9.30 -8.03
N LEU A 20 -5.58 -8.41 -7.13
CA LEU A 20 -6.50 -7.53 -6.40
C LEU A 20 -6.77 -6.24 -7.18
N THR A 21 -8.03 -5.82 -7.17
CA THR A 21 -8.41 -4.46 -7.57
C THR A 21 -7.89 -3.44 -6.54
N LYS A 22 -7.80 -2.17 -6.96
CA LYS A 22 -7.46 -1.08 -6.04
C LYS A 22 -8.46 -0.96 -4.87
N SER A 23 -9.74 -1.23 -5.11
CA SER A 23 -10.76 -1.17 -4.06
C SER A 23 -10.56 -2.28 -3.02
N GLN A 24 -10.29 -3.52 -3.47
CA GLN A 24 -9.99 -4.64 -2.57
C GLN A 24 -8.71 -4.42 -1.77
N THR A 25 -7.67 -3.85 -2.40
CA THR A 25 -6.40 -3.56 -1.73
C THR A 25 -6.57 -2.46 -0.67
N ALA A 26 -7.34 -1.43 -0.99
CA ALA A 26 -7.65 -0.36 -0.04
C ALA A 26 -8.45 -0.88 1.17
N LEU A 27 -9.39 -1.81 0.92
CA LEU A 27 -10.14 -2.49 1.97
C LEU A 27 -9.21 -3.35 2.84
N ALA A 28 -8.33 -4.15 2.26
CA ALA A 28 -7.36 -4.99 2.98
C ALA A 28 -6.43 -4.14 3.88
N LEU A 29 -6.02 -2.96 3.41
CA LEU A 29 -5.18 -2.03 4.15
C LEU A 29 -5.96 -1.14 5.15
N GLY A 30 -7.29 -1.20 5.17
CA GLY A 30 -8.12 -0.34 6.02
C GLY A 30 -7.96 1.16 5.71
N ILE A 31 -7.86 1.52 4.43
CA ILE A 31 -7.69 2.90 3.95
C ILE A 31 -8.68 3.24 2.82
N ALA A 32 -8.88 4.53 2.56
CA ALA A 32 -9.66 4.96 1.41
C ALA A 32 -8.94 4.68 0.09
N ARG A 33 -9.68 4.37 -0.98
CA ARG A 33 -9.14 4.14 -2.33
C ARG A 33 -8.31 5.33 -2.85
N THR A 34 -8.70 6.55 -2.53
CA THR A 34 -7.94 7.77 -2.86
C THR A 34 -6.61 7.85 -2.12
N THR A 35 -6.53 7.29 -0.91
CA THR A 35 -5.27 7.17 -0.15
C THR A 35 -4.39 6.11 -0.78
N LEU A 36 -4.96 4.97 -1.20
CA LEU A 36 -4.22 3.95 -1.93
C LEU A 36 -3.57 4.51 -3.20
N ASN A 37 -4.25 5.40 -3.94
CA ASN A 37 -3.62 6.04 -5.10
C ASN A 37 -2.33 6.78 -4.71
N LYS A 38 -2.32 7.55 -3.62
CA LYS A 38 -1.11 8.24 -3.13
C LYS A 38 -0.03 7.25 -2.70
N VAL A 39 -0.44 6.17 -2.01
CA VAL A 39 0.45 5.09 -1.59
C VAL A 39 1.13 4.40 -2.78
N GLU A 40 0.38 4.06 -3.84
CA GLU A 40 0.90 3.39 -5.03
C GLU A 40 1.66 4.31 -5.99
N THR A 41 1.43 5.63 -5.90
CA THR A 41 2.27 6.64 -6.57
C THR A 41 3.65 6.76 -5.89
N GLY A 42 3.71 6.58 -4.57
CA GLY A 42 4.92 6.81 -3.79
C GLY A 42 5.17 8.29 -3.52
N ASN A 43 6.36 8.58 -2.96
CA ASN A 43 6.72 9.89 -2.41
C ASN A 43 5.63 10.49 -1.49
N TYR A 44 4.95 9.63 -0.74
CA TYR A 44 3.84 10.02 0.11
C TYR A 44 4.28 10.02 1.57
N ASN A 45 4.25 11.21 2.21
CA ASN A 45 4.44 11.30 3.65
C ASN A 45 3.16 10.85 4.37
N ALA A 46 3.08 9.55 4.61
CA ALA A 46 1.92 8.91 5.20
C ALA A 46 1.88 9.09 6.72
N PRO A 47 0.69 9.23 7.32
CA PRO A 47 0.50 9.04 8.75
C PRO A 47 1.04 7.67 9.20
N LYS A 48 1.60 7.61 10.42
CA LYS A 48 2.21 6.39 10.98
C LYS A 48 1.32 5.15 10.84
N ARG A 49 0.02 5.28 11.19
CA ARG A 49 -0.98 4.20 11.06
C ARG A 49 -1.05 3.61 9.64
N ILE A 50 -1.03 4.46 8.60
CA ILE A 50 -1.12 4.00 7.21
C ILE A 50 0.19 3.34 6.79
N TYR A 51 1.32 3.91 7.18
CA TYR A 51 2.63 3.32 6.91
C TYR A 51 2.76 1.93 7.53
N GLU A 52 2.36 1.78 8.79
CA GLU A 52 2.37 0.49 9.49
C GLU A 52 1.43 -0.53 8.82
N ALA A 53 0.20 -0.14 8.49
CA ALA A 53 -0.73 -1.02 7.77
C ALA A 53 -0.15 -1.51 6.44
N VAL A 54 0.48 -0.62 5.67
CA VAL A 54 1.14 -0.96 4.40
C VAL A 54 2.33 -1.88 4.62
N MET A 55 3.18 -1.62 5.59
CA MET A 55 4.37 -2.44 5.84
C MET A 55 4.00 -3.83 6.35
N ASN A 56 3.05 -3.92 7.28
CA ASN A 56 2.52 -5.19 7.78
C ASN A 56 1.93 -6.02 6.63
N TRP A 57 1.10 -5.40 5.80
CA TRP A 57 0.55 -6.07 4.63
C TRP A 57 1.63 -6.52 3.63
N LEU A 58 2.74 -5.80 3.47
CA LEU A 58 3.84 -6.25 2.61
C LEU A 58 4.58 -7.47 3.15
N VAL A 59 4.65 -7.65 4.47
CA VAL A 59 5.39 -8.75 5.13
C VAL A 59 4.51 -9.94 5.53
N GLU A 60 3.18 -9.86 5.42
CA GLU A 60 2.24 -10.93 5.77
C GLU A 60 2.46 -12.28 5.06
N ASP A 61 3.29 -12.35 4.02
CA ASP A 61 3.59 -13.57 3.27
C ASP A 61 5.02 -14.13 3.52
N LEU A 62 5.76 -13.58 4.50
CA LEU A 62 7.11 -14.02 4.89
C LEU A 62 7.10 -15.10 5.98
#